data_AF-A0A415IG63-F1
#
_entry.id   AF-A0A415IG63-F1
#
_cell.length_a   1.000
_cell.length_b   1.000
_cell.length_c   1.000
_cell.angle_alpha   90.00
_cell.angle_beta   90.00
_cell.angle_gamma   90.00
#
_symmetry.space_group_name_H-M   'P 1'
#
loop_
_entity.id
_entity.type
_entity.pdbx_description
1 polymer ?
#
loop_
_entity_poly.entity_id
_entity_poly.type
_entity_poly.pdbx_seq_one_letter_code
_entity_poly.pdbx_strand_id
1 'polypeptide(L)'
;MLQEIKLKNFPEKISVIKAPGEKLQIHFYGPKSYNNQLALITHYLHNGELVKESSRQQAIKFLREYIGYKFPKIEIADSILYNPLQAGLFGDFFHIPFPDPVNYRFTFIDLFAGMGGFRLAMREQGGKCVFSSEWNSFAQKTYMANFGEMPFGDITKEETKQYIPAQFDVLCAGFPCQPFSIAGVSKKKSLGRETGFKDKTQGTLFFEVADIINRHRPKAFYLENVKNLVSHNKGNTFKIIKDTLEELEYSVHYQVMDGKAFVPQHRERIMIVGFDKRLYHGRENFSFPELGEPIRKIRDILEAETDSKYTLTNNLWEYLQTYADKHKAKGNGFGYGLVDLNGISRTLSARYYKDGSEILIPQGEGMNPRRLTPRECARLMGYPDNYIINSVSDLQAYRQCGNSVVVPLITVVSEQLVRTMLMENG
;
A
#
# COMPACT_ATOMS: atom_id res chain seq x y z
N MET A 1 0.60 24.22 26.85
CA MET A 1 -0.79 24.28 26.35
C MET A 1 -0.93 23.83 24.88
N LEU A 2 -0.39 24.55 23.88
CA LEU A 2 -0.48 24.10 22.47
C LEU A 2 0.36 22.82 22.19
N GLN A 3 1.59 22.75 22.71
CA GLN A 3 2.48 21.59 22.58
C GLN A 3 1.95 20.29 23.24
N GLU A 4 0.86 20.35 23.99
CA GLU A 4 0.21 19.17 24.61
C GLU A 4 -0.84 18.53 23.69
N ILE A 5 -1.17 19.18 22.55
CA ILE A 5 -2.09 18.65 21.55
C ILE A 5 -1.35 17.58 20.73
N LYS A 6 -1.57 16.32 21.11
CA LYS A 6 -0.99 15.11 20.49
C LYS A 6 -1.98 14.41 19.55
N LEU A 7 -1.46 13.59 18.64
CA LEU A 7 -2.17 12.65 17.77
C LEU A 7 -3.22 11.82 18.50
N LYS A 8 -2.93 11.32 19.71
CA LYS A 8 -3.92 10.56 20.50
C LYS A 8 -5.20 11.35 20.80
N ASN A 9 -5.13 12.68 20.70
CA ASN A 9 -6.28 13.56 20.89
C ASN A 9 -7.08 13.72 19.59
N PHE A 10 -6.48 13.42 18.43
CA PHE A 10 -6.91 13.74 17.06
C PHE A 10 -7.66 12.53 16.42
N PRO A 11 -8.80 12.76 15.74
CA PRO A 11 -10.08 12.43 16.33
C PRO A 11 -10.34 10.96 16.69
N GLU A 12 -10.84 10.75 17.91
CA GLU A 12 -11.75 9.67 18.22
C GLU A 12 -13.20 10.15 18.06
N LYS A 13 -14.15 9.24 17.77
CA LYS A 13 -15.58 9.56 17.58
C LYS A 13 -16.08 10.55 18.64
N ILE A 14 -16.47 11.74 18.22
CA ILE A 14 -16.98 12.77 19.11
C ILE A 14 -18.52 12.66 19.12
N SER A 15 -19.07 12.07 20.18
CA SER A 15 -20.51 12.12 20.46
C SER A 15 -20.74 13.16 21.55
N VAL A 16 -21.69 14.09 21.36
CA VAL A 16 -21.97 15.15 22.34
C VAL A 16 -23.42 15.08 22.80
N ILE A 17 -23.62 15.18 24.12
CA ILE A 17 -24.93 15.31 24.77
C ILE A 17 -25.09 16.78 25.10
N LYS A 18 -26.12 17.46 24.56
CA LYS A 18 -26.32 18.90 24.76
C LYS A 18 -27.21 19.22 25.98
N ALA A 19 -28.02 18.26 26.44
CA ALA A 19 -28.90 18.32 27.62
C ALA A 19 -29.42 16.91 27.98
N PRO A 20 -30.08 16.67 29.14
CA PRO A 20 -30.60 15.35 29.49
C PRO A 20 -31.66 14.90 28.47
N GLY A 21 -31.34 13.89 27.67
CA GLY A 21 -32.27 13.23 26.75
C GLY A 21 -32.09 13.51 25.25
N GLU A 22 -31.35 14.55 24.85
CA GLU A 22 -31.10 14.83 23.43
C GLU A 22 -29.70 14.37 22.98
N LYS A 23 -29.65 13.28 22.19
CA LYS A 23 -28.44 12.84 21.48
C LYS A 23 -28.30 13.63 20.18
N LEU A 24 -27.58 14.74 20.22
CA LEU A 24 -27.17 15.44 19.00
C LEU A 24 -25.89 14.79 18.50
N GLN A 25 -26.00 13.92 17.50
CA GLN A 25 -24.81 13.41 16.85
C GLN A 25 -24.16 14.56 16.05
N ILE A 26 -23.20 15.26 16.64
CA ILE A 26 -22.29 16.14 15.89
C ILE A 26 -21.36 15.24 15.12
N HIS A 27 -21.84 14.86 13.95
CA HIS A 27 -20.99 14.29 12.93
C HIS A 27 -20.31 15.45 12.22
N PHE A 28 -18.99 15.46 12.18
CA PHE A 28 -18.28 16.23 11.18
C PHE A 28 -18.59 15.59 9.82
N TYR A 29 -19.68 16.03 9.18
CA TYR A 29 -20.20 15.44 7.96
C TYR A 29 -19.70 16.14 6.70
N GLY A 30 -19.00 15.36 5.85
CA GLY A 30 -18.85 15.52 4.40
C GLY A 30 -17.52 14.95 3.86
N PRO A 31 -17.51 14.03 2.87
CA PRO A 31 -18.30 12.79 2.80
C PRO A 31 -17.36 11.55 2.74
N LYS A 32 -17.45 10.48 3.54
CA LYS A 32 -18.02 10.25 4.87
C LYS A 32 -17.12 9.23 5.61
N SER A 33 -16.03 9.70 6.19
CA SER A 33 -15.27 9.00 7.24
C SER A 33 -14.37 10.03 7.93
N TYR A 34 -14.25 9.96 9.26
CA TYR A 34 -13.16 10.60 10.01
C TYR A 34 -11.82 10.47 9.29
N ASN A 35 -11.58 9.31 8.67
CA ASN A 35 -10.34 9.01 7.98
C ASN A 35 -10.06 9.95 6.82
N ASN A 36 -11.08 10.49 6.11
CA ASN A 36 -10.84 11.45 5.03
C ASN A 36 -10.43 12.84 5.55
N GLN A 37 -10.96 13.27 6.70
CA GLN A 37 -10.52 14.52 7.33
C GLN A 37 -9.12 14.38 7.92
N LEU A 38 -8.85 13.25 8.59
CA LEU A 38 -7.51 12.95 9.06
C LEU A 38 -6.52 12.85 7.90
N ALA A 39 -6.90 12.18 6.80
CA ALA A 39 -6.09 12.12 5.60
C ALA A 39 -5.80 13.51 5.06
N LEU A 40 -6.82 14.35 4.89
CA LEU A 40 -6.65 15.72 4.41
C LEU A 40 -5.70 16.54 5.28
N ILE A 41 -5.87 16.47 6.60
CA ILE A 41 -5.06 17.23 7.55
C ILE A 41 -3.62 16.72 7.57
N THR A 42 -3.42 15.40 7.65
CA THR A 42 -2.06 14.83 7.64
C THR A 42 -1.34 15.08 6.33
N HIS A 43 -2.01 14.96 5.19
CA HIS A 43 -1.42 15.32 3.89
C HIS A 43 -1.05 16.80 3.86
N TYR A 44 -1.89 17.71 4.36
CA TYR A 44 -1.54 19.12 4.47
C TYR A 44 -0.33 19.35 5.38
N LEU A 45 -0.28 18.71 6.56
CA LEU A 45 0.85 18.83 7.49
C LEU A 45 2.17 18.35 6.85
N HIS A 46 2.14 17.25 6.10
CA HIS A 46 3.33 16.67 5.48
C HIS A 46 3.74 17.35 4.17
N ASN A 47 2.79 17.93 3.42
CA ASN A 47 3.03 18.39 2.05
C ASN A 47 2.93 19.91 1.87
N GLY A 48 2.37 20.65 2.82
CA GLY A 48 2.33 22.11 2.81
C GLY A 48 1.73 22.66 1.51
N GLU A 49 2.54 23.37 0.72
CA GLU A 49 2.13 23.98 -0.56
C GLU A 49 1.97 22.97 -1.71
N LEU A 50 2.42 21.73 -1.56
CA LEU A 50 2.26 20.68 -2.58
C LEU A 50 0.83 20.12 -2.64
N VAL A 51 -0.02 20.37 -1.63
CA VAL A 51 -1.45 20.06 -1.73
C VAL A 51 -2.17 21.16 -2.50
N LYS A 52 -3.30 20.82 -3.13
CA LYS A 52 -4.15 21.81 -3.79
C LYS A 52 -4.60 22.90 -2.82
N GLU A 53 -4.72 24.14 -3.30
CA GLU A 53 -5.18 25.28 -2.49
C GLU A 53 -6.52 25.00 -1.80
N SER A 54 -7.48 24.42 -2.53
CA SER A 54 -8.78 24.03 -1.97
C SER A 54 -8.66 22.99 -0.85
N SER A 55 -7.72 22.06 -0.98
CA SER A 55 -7.41 21.05 0.05
C SER A 55 -6.78 21.68 1.29
N ARG A 56 -5.86 22.63 1.10
CA ARG A 56 -5.25 23.42 2.19
C ARG A 56 -6.30 24.20 2.98
N GLN A 57 -7.19 24.92 2.29
CA GLN A 57 -8.25 25.68 2.93
C GLN A 57 -9.20 24.78 3.74
N GLN A 58 -9.57 23.62 3.19
CA GLN A 58 -10.38 22.63 3.91
C GLN A 58 -9.66 22.04 5.13
N ALA A 59 -8.36 21.73 5.01
CA ALA A 59 -7.56 21.25 6.13
C ALA A 59 -7.48 22.27 7.27
N ILE A 60 -7.21 23.54 6.95
CA ILE A 60 -7.17 24.66 7.91
C ILE A 60 -8.51 24.83 8.62
N LYS A 61 -9.62 24.74 7.87
CA LYS A 61 -10.97 24.79 8.44
C LYS A 61 -11.18 23.64 9.44
N PHE A 62 -10.86 22.40 9.07
CA PHE A 62 -11.03 21.26 9.96
C PHE A 62 -10.12 21.32 11.19
N LEU A 63 -8.87 21.78 11.04
CA LEU A 63 -7.97 22.03 12.17
C LEU A 63 -8.56 23.04 13.15
N ARG A 64 -9.12 24.16 12.65
CA ARG A 64 -9.78 25.18 13.50
C ARG A 64 -10.97 24.60 14.25
N GLU A 65 -11.85 23.89 13.55
CA GLU A 65 -13.04 23.27 14.14
C GLU A 65 -12.66 22.24 15.21
N TYR A 66 -11.66 21.39 14.93
CA TYR A 66 -11.18 20.39 15.88
C TYR A 66 -10.55 21.05 17.12
N ILE A 67 -9.68 22.05 16.95
CA ILE A 67 -8.99 22.71 18.07
C ILE A 67 -9.99 23.47 18.92
N GLY A 68 -10.88 24.26 18.31
CA GLY A 68 -11.93 25.00 19.03
C GLY A 68 -12.87 24.07 19.80
N TYR A 69 -13.13 22.87 19.28
CA TYR A 69 -13.95 21.88 19.98
C TYR A 69 -13.21 21.20 21.15
N LYS A 70 -12.02 20.64 20.91
CA LYS A 70 -11.28 19.88 21.93
C LYS A 70 -10.63 20.78 22.98
N PHE A 71 -10.29 22.01 22.60
CA PHE A 71 -9.59 22.98 23.43
C PHE A 71 -10.31 24.34 23.40
N PRO A 72 -11.56 24.43 23.91
CA PRO A 72 -12.43 25.61 23.76
C PRO A 72 -11.91 26.89 24.44
N LYS A 73 -10.88 26.77 25.30
CA LYS A 73 -10.22 27.90 25.94
C LYS A 73 -9.03 28.45 25.14
N ILE A 74 -8.70 27.83 24.00
CA ILE A 74 -7.60 28.23 23.12
C ILE A 74 -8.19 28.95 21.92
N GLU A 75 -7.88 30.24 21.79
CA GLU A 75 -8.09 30.99 20.55
C GLU A 75 -6.86 30.83 19.67
N ILE A 76 -7.03 30.24 18.48
CA ILE A 76 -5.92 29.95 17.58
C ILE A 76 -5.88 30.94 16.42
N ALA A 77 -4.76 31.65 16.29
CA ALA A 77 -4.55 32.60 15.20
C ALA A 77 -4.43 31.87 13.85
N ASP A 78 -4.90 32.51 12.77
CA ASP A 78 -4.81 31.98 11.41
C ASP A 78 -3.36 31.64 11.03
N SER A 79 -2.40 32.48 11.40
CA SER A 79 -0.96 32.25 11.16
C SER A 79 -0.45 30.91 11.72
N ILE A 80 -1.00 30.46 12.85
CA ILE A 80 -0.68 29.16 13.45
C ILE A 80 -1.26 28.02 12.60
N LEU A 81 -2.47 28.18 12.06
CA LEU A 81 -3.10 27.14 11.23
C LEU A 81 -2.45 27.03 9.83
N TYR A 82 -1.85 28.12 9.33
CA TYR A 82 -1.05 28.12 8.11
C TYR A 82 0.33 27.45 8.31
N ASN A 83 0.87 27.45 9.53
CA ASN A 83 2.12 26.75 9.86
C ASN A 83 2.07 26.07 11.24
N PRO A 84 1.28 25.00 11.40
CA PRO A 84 1.02 24.39 12.71
C PRO A 84 2.27 23.75 13.32
N LEU A 85 3.18 23.24 12.48
CA LEU A 85 4.44 22.64 12.93
C LEU A 85 5.38 23.68 13.54
N GLN A 86 5.51 24.85 12.92
CA GLN A 86 6.33 25.94 13.46
C GLN A 86 5.80 26.42 14.82
N ALA A 87 4.50 26.31 15.05
CA ALA A 87 3.87 26.61 16.34
C ALA A 87 3.97 25.47 17.38
N GLY A 88 4.65 24.38 17.05
CA GLY A 88 4.83 23.22 17.95
C GLY A 88 3.59 22.34 18.10
N LEU A 89 2.61 22.44 17.20
CA LEU A 89 1.48 21.51 17.14
C LEU A 89 1.84 20.27 16.33
N PHE A 90 1.29 19.11 16.72
CA PHE A 90 1.36 17.87 15.94
C PHE A 90 2.78 17.34 15.68
N GLY A 91 3.79 17.77 16.46
CA GLY A 91 5.17 17.28 16.30
C GLY A 91 5.29 15.76 16.41
N ASP A 92 4.35 15.11 17.09
CA ASP A 92 4.29 13.66 17.17
C ASP A 92 3.89 12.95 15.88
N PHE A 93 3.24 13.63 14.91
CA PHE A 93 3.06 13.12 13.55
C PHE A 93 4.39 12.97 12.79
N PHE A 94 5.44 13.64 13.26
CA PHE A 94 6.77 13.63 12.66
C PHE A 94 7.77 12.79 13.46
N HIS A 95 7.38 12.31 14.65
CA HIS A 95 8.13 11.33 15.44
C HIS A 95 7.79 9.91 14.96
N ILE A 96 8.17 9.62 13.72
CA ILE A 96 7.80 8.42 12.98
C ILE A 96 9.06 7.68 12.51
N PRO A 97 8.99 6.35 12.33
CA PRO A 97 10.14 5.57 11.87
C PRO A 97 10.67 5.99 10.49
N PHE A 98 9.80 6.50 9.63
CA PHE A 98 10.13 6.82 8.23
C PHE A 98 9.60 8.21 7.82
N PRO A 99 10.27 9.29 8.23
CA PRO A 99 9.94 10.63 7.77
C PRO A 99 10.22 10.80 6.27
N ASP A 100 9.58 11.79 5.65
CA ASP A 100 9.86 12.17 4.26
C ASP A 100 11.32 12.66 4.11
N PRO A 101 11.94 12.54 2.92
CA PRO A 101 13.29 13.04 2.70
C PRO A 101 13.30 14.57 2.71
N VAL A 102 14.28 15.17 3.41
CA VAL A 102 14.44 16.63 3.54
C VAL A 102 14.68 17.29 2.17
N ASN A 103 15.52 16.68 1.35
CA ASN A 103 15.84 17.13 -0.01
C ASN A 103 15.36 16.09 -1.02
N TYR A 104 14.05 16.07 -1.27
CA TYR A 104 13.47 15.14 -2.25
C TYR A 104 13.84 15.52 -3.69
N ARG A 105 14.00 14.52 -4.55
CA ARG A 105 14.40 14.66 -5.97
C ARG A 105 13.22 14.61 -6.94
N PHE A 106 12.13 13.99 -6.51
CA PHE A 106 10.90 13.83 -7.27
C PHE A 106 9.72 13.61 -6.32
N THR A 107 8.51 13.74 -6.84
CA THR A 107 7.26 13.52 -6.12
C THR A 107 6.55 12.28 -6.66
N PHE A 108 5.84 11.56 -5.81
CA PHE A 108 5.04 10.41 -6.23
C PHE A 108 3.74 10.29 -5.44
N ILE A 109 2.81 9.52 -5.99
CA ILE A 109 1.58 9.11 -5.29
C ILE A 109 1.58 7.59 -5.07
N ASP A 110 0.98 7.14 -3.96
CA ASP A 110 0.89 5.73 -3.57
C ASP A 110 -0.57 5.27 -3.52
N LEU A 111 -1.03 4.60 -4.58
CA LEU A 111 -2.39 4.08 -4.70
C LEU A 111 -2.46 2.62 -4.28
N PHE A 112 -3.55 2.22 -3.61
CA PHE A 112 -3.67 0.89 -3.01
C PHE A 112 -2.49 0.62 -2.06
N ALA A 113 -2.14 1.62 -1.27
CA ALA A 113 -0.85 1.73 -0.59
C ALA A 113 -0.60 0.58 0.40
N GLY A 114 -1.65 -0.02 0.95
CA GLY A 114 -1.55 -1.06 1.96
C GLY A 114 -0.68 -0.62 3.14
N MET A 115 0.46 -1.29 3.31
CA MET A 115 1.44 -1.01 4.36
C MET A 115 2.53 0.01 3.94
N GLY A 116 2.44 0.57 2.73
CA GLY A 116 3.40 1.56 2.20
C GLY A 116 4.71 0.94 1.71
N GLY A 117 4.63 -0.22 1.07
CA GLY A 117 5.80 -0.85 0.45
C GLY A 117 6.39 0.03 -0.67
N PHE A 118 5.54 0.56 -1.56
CA PHE A 118 5.97 1.52 -2.59
C PHE A 118 6.52 2.80 -1.95
N ARG A 119 5.88 3.33 -0.90
CA ARG A 119 6.42 4.48 -0.16
C ARG A 119 7.82 4.25 0.39
N LEU A 120 8.08 3.09 1.02
CA LEU A 120 9.43 2.73 1.48
C LEU A 120 10.44 2.74 0.32
N ALA A 121 10.07 2.09 -0.79
CA ALA A 121 10.92 1.95 -1.95
C ALA A 121 11.25 3.29 -2.63
N MET A 122 10.23 4.12 -2.89
CA MET A 122 10.41 5.42 -3.53
C MET A 122 11.13 6.42 -2.62
N ARG A 123 10.88 6.38 -1.30
CA ARG A 123 11.61 7.21 -0.34
C ARG A 123 13.11 6.94 -0.38
N GLU A 124 13.51 5.67 -0.48
CA GLU A 124 14.93 5.27 -0.57
C GLU A 124 15.61 5.90 -1.80
N GLN A 125 14.85 6.15 -2.87
CA GLN A 125 15.35 6.81 -4.09
C GLN A 125 15.31 8.35 -4.02
N GLY A 126 14.94 8.92 -2.87
CA GLY A 126 14.78 10.36 -2.66
C GLY A 126 13.41 10.91 -3.09
N GLY A 127 12.39 10.06 -3.19
CA GLY A 127 11.03 10.47 -3.53
C GLY A 127 10.23 11.01 -2.34
N LYS A 128 9.40 12.03 -2.57
CA LYS A 128 8.40 12.52 -1.60
C LYS A 128 7.00 12.04 -1.98
N CYS A 129 6.32 11.38 -1.04
CA CYS A 129 4.93 10.95 -1.21
C CYS A 129 4.02 12.17 -1.02
N VAL A 130 3.31 12.60 -2.07
CA VAL A 130 2.43 13.77 -2.02
C VAL A 130 0.94 13.42 -1.95
N PHE A 131 0.61 12.14 -2.14
CA PHE A 131 -0.74 11.61 -1.99
C PHE A 131 -0.70 10.09 -1.75
N SER A 132 -1.51 9.60 -0.83
CA SER A 132 -1.69 8.17 -0.62
C SER A 132 -3.17 7.78 -0.50
N SER A 133 -3.54 6.60 -1.01
CA SER A 133 -4.90 6.07 -0.92
C SER A 133 -4.91 4.57 -0.56
N GLU A 134 -5.65 4.24 0.49
CA GLU A 134 -5.86 2.89 1.02
C GLU A 134 -7.24 2.81 1.69
N TRP A 135 -8.08 1.88 1.22
CA TRP A 135 -9.45 1.73 1.71
C TRP A 135 -9.57 0.91 3.01
N ASN A 136 -8.60 0.05 3.31
CA ASN A 136 -8.61 -0.80 4.49
C ASN A 136 -8.18 0.01 5.72
N SER A 137 -9.11 0.17 6.67
CA SER A 137 -8.88 0.98 7.87
C SER A 137 -7.78 0.44 8.80
N PHE A 138 -7.46 -0.85 8.75
CA PHE A 138 -6.34 -1.41 9.51
C PHE A 138 -5.01 -1.12 8.81
N ALA A 139 -4.96 -1.20 7.48
CA ALA A 139 -3.77 -0.85 6.71
C ALA A 139 -3.46 0.65 6.84
N GLN A 140 -4.48 1.50 6.79
CA GLN A 140 -4.41 2.93 7.11
C GLN A 140 -3.75 3.21 8.47
N LYS A 141 -4.11 2.46 9.53
CA LYS A 141 -3.49 2.59 10.86
C LYS A 141 -2.01 2.20 10.86
N THR A 142 -1.68 1.08 10.22
CA THR A 142 -0.28 0.64 10.11
C THR A 142 0.54 1.65 9.32
N TYR A 143 0.01 2.15 8.21
CA TYR A 143 0.65 3.16 7.38
C TYR A 143 0.89 4.45 8.18
N MET A 144 -0.13 4.96 8.85
CA MET A 144 -0.02 6.16 9.70
C MET A 144 1.01 6.01 10.82
N ALA A 145 1.07 4.85 11.48
CA ALA A 145 2.06 4.60 12.52
C ALA A 145 3.51 4.68 12.01
N ASN A 146 3.73 4.39 10.72
CA ASN A 146 5.05 4.34 10.12
C ASN A 146 5.45 5.64 9.41
N PHE A 147 4.48 6.37 8.87
CA PHE A 147 4.70 7.51 7.98
C PHE A 147 4.06 8.83 8.45
N GLY A 148 3.32 8.83 9.56
CA GLY A 148 2.65 10.03 10.10
C GLY A 148 1.42 10.46 9.27
N GLU A 149 1.32 10.00 8.03
CA GLU A 149 0.24 10.33 7.12
C GLU A 149 -0.86 9.27 7.14
N MET A 150 -2.12 9.71 7.17
CA MET A 150 -3.28 8.83 6.99
C MET A 150 -3.65 8.78 5.50
N PRO A 151 -3.62 7.62 4.84
CA PRO A 151 -4.08 7.52 3.45
C PRO A 151 -5.54 7.89 3.30
N PHE A 152 -5.90 8.53 2.18
CA PHE A 152 -7.29 8.69 1.78
C PHE A 152 -7.96 7.33 1.56
N GLY A 153 -9.29 7.28 1.64
CA GLY A 153 -10.05 6.03 1.50
C GLY A 153 -10.19 5.53 0.05
N ASP A 154 -11.41 5.13 -0.29
CA ASP A 154 -11.77 4.52 -1.56
C ASP A 154 -11.46 5.42 -2.78
N ILE A 155 -10.51 4.99 -3.61
CA ILE A 155 -10.03 5.73 -4.80
C ILE A 155 -11.03 5.74 -5.96
N THR A 156 -12.06 4.89 -5.94
CA THR A 156 -13.11 4.87 -6.99
C THR A 156 -13.98 6.12 -6.95
N LYS A 157 -13.94 6.86 -5.84
CA LYS A 157 -14.81 8.00 -5.60
C LYS A 157 -14.12 9.32 -5.94
N GLU A 158 -14.84 10.19 -6.64
CA GLU A 158 -14.36 11.55 -6.93
C GLU A 158 -14.10 12.35 -5.64
N GLU A 159 -14.83 12.05 -4.55
CA GLU A 159 -14.59 12.63 -3.23
C GLU A 159 -13.18 12.37 -2.69
N THR A 160 -12.52 11.30 -3.15
CA THR A 160 -11.13 10.97 -2.85
C THR A 160 -10.19 11.56 -3.91
N LYS A 161 -10.49 11.34 -5.21
CA LYS A 161 -9.62 11.77 -6.32
C LYS A 161 -9.41 13.28 -6.38
N GLN A 162 -10.38 14.08 -5.93
CA GLN A 162 -10.25 15.53 -5.91
C GLN A 162 -9.03 16.04 -5.11
N TYR A 163 -8.52 15.25 -4.16
CA TYR A 163 -7.37 15.60 -3.30
C TYR A 163 -6.02 15.24 -3.92
N ILE A 164 -5.97 14.50 -5.04
CA ILE A 164 -4.73 14.22 -5.76
C ILE A 164 -4.12 15.55 -6.24
N PRO A 165 -2.84 15.87 -5.97
CA PRO A 165 -2.17 17.07 -6.46
C PRO A 165 -2.31 17.26 -7.97
N ALA A 166 -2.25 18.50 -8.44
CA ALA A 166 -2.37 18.79 -9.86
C ALA A 166 -1.24 18.13 -10.67
N GLN A 167 -0.03 18.12 -10.12
CA GLN A 167 1.16 17.53 -10.72
C GLN A 167 1.89 16.65 -9.70
N PHE A 168 2.49 15.58 -10.19
CA PHE A 168 3.42 14.71 -9.50
C PHE A 168 4.23 13.92 -10.54
N ASP A 169 5.43 13.44 -10.20
CA ASP A 169 6.31 12.80 -11.18
C ASP A 169 5.96 11.32 -11.43
N VAL A 170 5.65 10.56 -10.37
CA VAL A 170 5.44 9.10 -10.46
C VAL A 170 4.13 8.64 -9.83
N LEU A 171 3.40 7.77 -10.52
CA LEU A 171 2.27 7.02 -9.95
C LEU A 171 2.71 5.61 -9.54
N CYS A 172 2.51 5.23 -8.27
CA CYS A 172 2.68 3.85 -7.81
C CYS A 172 1.32 3.19 -7.55
N ALA A 173 1.14 1.93 -7.95
CA ALA A 173 -0.09 1.19 -7.63
C ALA A 173 0.07 -0.34 -7.61
N GLY A 174 -0.23 -0.96 -6.46
CA GLY A 174 -0.41 -2.41 -6.32
C GLY A 174 -1.89 -2.80 -6.43
N PHE A 175 -2.49 -2.63 -7.62
CA PHE A 175 -3.94 -2.81 -7.80
C PHE A 175 -4.34 -4.30 -7.78
N PRO A 176 -5.51 -4.67 -7.23
CA PRO A 176 -5.93 -6.07 -7.16
C PRO A 176 -6.24 -6.66 -8.54
N CYS A 177 -5.92 -7.95 -8.72
CA CYS A 177 -6.20 -8.69 -9.96
C CYS A 177 -7.72 -8.94 -10.11
N GLN A 178 -8.37 -8.29 -11.08
CA GLN A 178 -9.79 -8.49 -11.42
C GLN A 178 -9.94 -8.96 -12.88
N PRO A 179 -10.85 -9.90 -13.19
CA PRO A 179 -11.15 -10.26 -14.57
C PRO A 179 -11.84 -9.11 -15.31
N PHE A 180 -11.45 -8.85 -16.57
CA PHE A 180 -12.19 -7.98 -17.48
C PHE A 180 -13.19 -8.79 -18.30
N SER A 181 -14.43 -8.32 -18.40
CA SER A 181 -15.50 -9.01 -19.14
C SER A 181 -15.33 -8.87 -20.65
N ILE A 182 -14.99 -9.97 -21.33
CA ILE A 182 -14.89 -10.03 -22.81
C ILE A 182 -16.28 -9.91 -23.46
N ALA A 183 -17.33 -10.45 -22.83
CA ALA A 183 -18.69 -10.45 -23.38
C ALA A 183 -19.26 -9.03 -23.58
N GLY A 184 -18.86 -8.08 -22.73
CA GLY A 184 -19.19 -6.66 -22.90
C GLY A 184 -18.48 -6.05 -24.11
N VAL A 185 -17.20 -6.36 -24.33
CA VAL A 185 -16.38 -5.82 -25.42
C VAL A 185 -16.85 -6.34 -26.78
N SER A 186 -17.11 -7.65 -26.92
CA SER A 186 -17.56 -8.24 -28.19
C SER A 186 -18.94 -7.73 -28.62
N LYS A 187 -19.89 -7.60 -27.68
CA LYS A 187 -21.23 -7.07 -27.95
C LYS A 187 -21.21 -5.55 -28.23
N LYS A 188 -20.26 -4.81 -27.63
CA LYS A 188 -20.08 -3.36 -27.88
C LYS A 188 -19.39 -3.08 -29.21
N LYS A 189 -18.39 -3.88 -29.59
CA LYS A 189 -17.79 -3.84 -30.94
C LYS A 189 -18.85 -4.05 -32.02
N SER A 190 -19.75 -5.03 -31.83
CA SER A 190 -20.87 -5.24 -32.77
C SER A 190 -21.92 -4.12 -32.77
N LEU A 191 -21.91 -3.22 -31.77
CA LEU A 191 -22.84 -2.09 -31.63
C LEU A 191 -22.16 -0.73 -31.90
N GLY A 192 -20.91 -0.70 -32.38
CA GLY A 192 -20.16 0.53 -32.64
C GLY A 192 -19.89 1.40 -31.40
N ARG A 193 -19.99 0.83 -30.20
CA ARG A 193 -19.76 1.54 -28.92
C ARG A 193 -18.27 1.58 -28.59
N GLU A 194 -17.85 2.65 -27.90
CA GLU A 194 -16.46 2.83 -27.46
C GLU A 194 -15.95 1.60 -26.68
N THR A 195 -14.73 1.16 -27.01
CA THR A 195 -14.00 0.08 -26.34
C THR A 195 -12.63 0.58 -25.90
N GLY A 196 -11.97 -0.11 -24.97
CA GLY A 196 -10.67 0.31 -24.44
C GLY A 196 -10.81 1.28 -23.26
N PHE A 197 -9.91 2.26 -23.14
CA PHE A 197 -9.92 3.26 -22.07
C PHE A 197 -11.23 4.06 -21.97
N LYS A 198 -11.83 4.40 -23.14
CA LYS A 198 -13.03 5.23 -23.21
C LYS A 198 -14.31 4.52 -22.74
N ASP A 199 -14.26 3.20 -22.52
CA ASP A 199 -15.39 2.43 -22.03
C ASP A 199 -15.55 2.60 -20.51
N LYS A 200 -16.25 3.68 -20.10
CA LYS A 200 -16.58 4.04 -18.70
C LYS A 200 -17.30 2.95 -17.89
N THR A 201 -17.66 1.81 -18.49
CA THR A 201 -18.44 0.75 -17.85
C THR A 201 -17.60 -0.47 -17.44
N GLN A 202 -16.27 -0.44 -17.59
CA GLN A 202 -15.45 -1.60 -17.23
C GLN A 202 -15.30 -1.81 -15.71
N GLY A 203 -15.56 -0.80 -14.86
CA GLY A 203 -15.84 -0.98 -13.41
C GLY A 203 -14.75 -1.65 -12.56
N THR A 204 -13.54 -1.84 -13.07
CA THR A 204 -12.41 -2.44 -12.33
C THR A 204 -11.44 -1.38 -11.84
N LEU A 205 -10.72 -1.67 -10.76
CA LEU A 205 -9.77 -0.77 -10.11
C LEU A 205 -8.56 -0.38 -11.00
N PHE A 206 -8.24 -1.17 -12.03
CA PHE A 206 -7.25 -0.76 -13.03
C PHE A 206 -7.68 0.50 -13.82
N PHE A 207 -8.98 0.64 -14.15
CA PHE A 207 -9.45 1.82 -14.88
C PHE A 207 -9.45 3.07 -14.01
N GLU A 208 -9.52 2.93 -12.69
CA GLU A 208 -9.28 4.05 -11.77
C GLU A 208 -7.84 4.55 -11.85
N VAL A 209 -6.87 3.62 -11.95
CA VAL A 209 -5.46 3.97 -12.18
C VAL A 209 -5.29 4.65 -13.53
N ALA A 210 -5.85 4.06 -14.60
CA ALA A 210 -5.76 4.62 -15.95
C ALA A 210 -6.40 6.02 -16.05
N ASP A 211 -7.54 6.25 -15.39
CA ASP A 211 -8.19 7.55 -15.29
C ASP A 211 -7.29 8.58 -14.61
N ILE A 212 -6.64 8.22 -13.50
CA ILE A 212 -5.68 9.10 -12.80
C ILE A 212 -4.46 9.40 -13.69
N ILE A 213 -3.88 8.39 -14.35
CA ILE A 213 -2.78 8.58 -15.32
C ILE A 213 -3.21 9.56 -16.41
N ASN A 214 -4.40 9.38 -16.98
CA ASN A 214 -4.92 10.23 -18.04
C ASN A 214 -5.12 11.69 -17.59
N ARG A 215 -5.67 11.90 -16.38
CA ARG A 215 -5.94 13.23 -15.82
C ARG A 215 -4.68 13.99 -15.45
N HIS A 216 -3.69 13.30 -14.86
CA HIS A 216 -2.53 13.94 -14.23
C HIS A 216 -1.22 13.82 -15.00
N ARG A 217 -1.15 12.93 -16.00
CA ARG A 217 0.01 12.74 -16.89
C ARG A 217 1.35 12.67 -16.13
N PRO A 218 1.52 11.75 -15.16
CA PRO A 218 2.81 11.60 -14.48
C PRO A 218 3.92 11.24 -15.48
N LYS A 219 5.15 11.65 -15.19
CA LYS A 219 6.32 11.32 -16.03
C LYS A 219 6.49 9.81 -16.18
N ALA A 220 6.25 9.07 -15.11
CA ALA A 220 6.32 7.62 -15.11
C ALA A 220 5.25 6.99 -14.20
N PHE A 221 5.03 5.69 -14.36
CA PHE A 221 4.26 4.88 -13.40
C PHE A 221 4.99 3.58 -13.06
N TYR A 222 4.66 3.04 -11.89
CA TYR A 222 5.07 1.71 -11.45
C TYR A 222 3.85 0.96 -10.89
N LEU A 223 3.40 -0.04 -11.63
CA LEU A 223 2.32 -0.94 -11.23
C LEU A 223 2.87 -2.32 -10.85
N GLU A 224 2.24 -2.94 -9.86
CA GLU A 224 2.52 -4.32 -9.46
C GLU A 224 1.26 -5.18 -9.51
N ASN A 225 1.41 -6.46 -9.85
CA ASN A 225 0.32 -7.42 -9.78
C ASN A 225 0.82 -8.88 -9.63
N VAL A 226 -0.12 -9.82 -9.49
CA VAL A 226 0.15 -11.26 -9.43
C VAL A 226 0.83 -11.77 -10.70
N LYS A 227 1.76 -12.73 -10.57
CA LYS A 227 2.48 -13.33 -11.71
C LYS A 227 1.57 -13.86 -12.81
N ASN A 228 0.40 -14.39 -12.43
CA ASN A 228 -0.54 -15.02 -13.36
C ASN A 228 -1.31 -13.99 -14.20
N LEU A 229 -1.15 -12.68 -13.98
CA LEU A 229 -1.83 -11.65 -14.77
C LEU A 229 -1.57 -11.83 -16.28
N VAL A 230 -0.34 -12.21 -16.66
CA VAL A 230 0.07 -12.43 -18.06
C VAL A 230 -0.67 -13.57 -18.75
N SER A 231 -1.07 -14.60 -18.00
CA SER A 231 -1.79 -15.78 -18.52
C SER A 231 -3.29 -15.75 -18.20
N HIS A 232 -3.72 -14.83 -17.34
CA HIS A 232 -5.09 -14.72 -16.86
C HIS A 232 -6.08 -14.49 -18.01
N ASN A 233 -7.21 -15.19 -17.97
CA ASN A 233 -8.24 -15.14 -19.02
C ASN A 233 -7.66 -15.37 -20.43
N LYS A 234 -6.76 -16.36 -20.58
CA LYS A 234 -6.02 -16.66 -21.81
C LYS A 234 -5.19 -15.47 -22.32
N GLY A 235 -4.60 -14.70 -21.40
CA GLY A 235 -3.79 -13.52 -21.69
C GLY A 235 -4.58 -12.24 -22.01
N ASN A 236 -5.90 -12.32 -22.13
CA ASN A 236 -6.72 -11.15 -22.48
C ASN A 236 -6.68 -10.05 -21.41
N THR A 237 -6.54 -10.42 -20.14
CA THR A 237 -6.53 -9.43 -19.05
C THR A 237 -5.32 -8.51 -19.14
N PHE A 238 -4.12 -9.08 -19.27
CA PHE A 238 -2.91 -8.30 -19.43
C PHE A 238 -2.88 -7.52 -20.75
N LYS A 239 -3.41 -8.11 -21.84
CA LYS A 239 -3.53 -7.43 -23.13
C LYS A 239 -4.35 -6.13 -23.01
N ILE A 240 -5.51 -6.17 -22.35
CA ILE A 240 -6.35 -4.97 -22.14
C ILE A 240 -5.61 -3.90 -21.33
N ILE A 241 -4.89 -4.30 -20.28
CA ILE A 241 -4.08 -3.39 -19.47
C ILE A 241 -3.01 -2.71 -20.33
N LYS A 242 -2.24 -3.50 -21.09
CA LYS A 242 -1.19 -3.00 -21.96
C LYS A 242 -1.73 -2.07 -23.03
N ASP A 243 -2.76 -2.49 -23.76
CA ASP A 243 -3.40 -1.70 -24.81
C ASP A 243 -3.92 -0.36 -24.24
N THR A 244 -4.54 -0.37 -23.05
CA THR A 244 -5.04 0.85 -22.38
C THR A 244 -3.90 1.82 -22.04
N LEU A 245 -2.78 1.34 -21.51
CA LEU A 245 -1.62 2.19 -21.18
C LEU A 245 -0.94 2.74 -22.44
N GLU A 246 -0.87 1.94 -23.50
CA GLU A 246 -0.35 2.35 -24.81
C GLU A 246 -1.27 3.38 -25.50
N GLU A 247 -2.60 3.22 -25.39
CA GLU A 247 -3.60 4.19 -25.84
C GLU A 247 -3.48 5.54 -25.10
N LEU A 248 -3.03 5.52 -23.84
CA LEU A 248 -2.68 6.72 -23.08
C LEU A 248 -1.30 7.29 -23.47
N GLU A 249 -0.66 6.81 -24.53
CA GLU A 249 0.65 7.27 -25.01
C GLU A 249 1.77 7.08 -23.96
N TYR A 250 1.72 6.01 -23.19
CA TYR A 250 2.85 5.57 -22.37
C TYR A 250 3.59 4.42 -23.06
N SER A 251 4.90 4.33 -22.81
CA SER A 251 5.64 3.09 -23.01
C SER A 251 5.31 2.10 -21.90
N VAL A 252 5.45 0.81 -22.17
CA VAL A 252 5.10 -0.26 -21.22
C VAL A 252 6.20 -1.31 -21.21
N HIS A 253 6.94 -1.37 -20.11
CA HIS A 253 7.97 -2.35 -19.80
C HIS A 253 7.43 -3.27 -18.71
N TYR A 254 7.58 -4.59 -18.85
CA TYR A 254 7.11 -5.52 -17.81
C TYR A 254 7.97 -6.76 -17.68
N GLN A 255 8.07 -7.28 -16.46
CA GLN A 255 8.80 -8.51 -16.15
C GLN A 255 8.19 -9.21 -14.93
N VAL A 256 8.12 -10.53 -14.96
CA VAL A 256 7.81 -11.33 -13.77
C VAL A 256 9.11 -11.53 -12.98
N MET A 257 9.10 -11.12 -11.72
CA MET A 257 10.28 -11.12 -10.86
C MET A 257 9.96 -11.82 -9.53
N ASP A 258 10.90 -12.61 -9.01
CA ASP A 258 10.77 -13.35 -7.75
C ASP A 258 11.51 -12.63 -6.62
N GLY A 259 10.82 -12.39 -5.50
CA GLY A 259 11.41 -11.82 -4.30
C GLY A 259 12.47 -12.69 -3.63
N LYS A 260 12.60 -13.98 -4.01
CA LYS A 260 13.56 -14.92 -3.43
C LYS A 260 15.01 -14.43 -3.42
N ALA A 261 15.37 -13.54 -4.35
CA ALA A 261 16.71 -12.95 -4.42
C ALA A 261 17.05 -12.09 -3.19
N PHE A 262 16.04 -11.56 -2.49
CA PHE A 262 16.21 -10.61 -1.38
C PHE A 262 15.69 -11.13 -0.03
N VAL A 263 14.64 -11.94 -0.06
CA VAL A 263 13.99 -12.49 1.15
C VAL A 263 13.87 -14.01 1.03
N PRO A 264 13.85 -14.77 2.13
CA PRO A 264 13.83 -16.23 2.09
C PRO A 264 12.42 -16.78 1.77
N GLN A 265 11.81 -16.33 0.68
CA GLN A 265 10.45 -16.68 0.26
C GLN A 265 10.34 -16.64 -1.26
N HIS A 266 9.69 -17.64 -1.85
CA HIS A 266 9.16 -17.52 -3.20
C HIS A 266 7.98 -16.54 -3.23
N ARG A 267 8.12 -15.47 -4.02
CA ARG A 267 7.05 -14.49 -4.23
C ARG A 267 7.24 -13.80 -5.58
N GLU A 268 6.75 -14.47 -6.61
CA GLU A 268 6.76 -13.95 -7.97
C GLU A 268 5.60 -12.96 -8.19
N ARG A 269 5.92 -11.82 -8.82
CA ARG A 269 4.98 -10.76 -9.18
C ARG A 269 5.36 -10.15 -10.52
N ILE A 270 4.38 -9.67 -11.27
CA ILE A 270 4.64 -8.88 -12.47
C ILE A 270 4.87 -7.42 -12.05
N MET A 271 5.98 -6.86 -12.52
CA MET A 271 6.30 -5.45 -12.42
C MET A 271 5.97 -4.81 -13.77
N ILE A 272 5.26 -3.68 -13.76
CA ILE A 272 4.91 -2.93 -14.98
C ILE A 272 5.36 -1.49 -14.78
N VAL A 273 6.31 -1.04 -15.58
CA VAL A 273 6.87 0.31 -15.56
C VAL A 273 6.55 0.99 -16.89
N GLY A 274 6.19 2.26 -16.85
CA GLY A 274 5.92 3.02 -18.08
C GLY A 274 6.29 4.48 -17.96
N PHE A 275 6.59 5.08 -19.11
CA PHE A 275 7.07 6.45 -19.24
C PHE A 275 6.22 7.21 -20.26
N ASP A 276 5.94 8.49 -20.01
CA ASP A 276 5.12 9.29 -20.90
C ASP A 276 5.84 9.54 -22.24
N LYS A 277 5.34 8.96 -23.35
CA LYS A 277 5.96 9.10 -24.67
C LYS A 277 5.98 10.54 -25.17
N ARG A 278 5.13 11.43 -24.63
CA ARG A 278 5.14 12.86 -24.95
C ARG A 278 6.39 13.55 -24.39
N LEU A 279 6.93 13.05 -23.29
CA LEU A 279 8.13 13.57 -22.64
C LEU A 279 9.40 12.85 -23.10
N TYR A 280 9.36 11.52 -23.18
CA TYR A 280 10.55 10.70 -23.45
C TYR A 280 10.67 10.25 -24.91
N HIS A 281 9.64 10.48 -25.74
CA HIS A 281 9.61 10.11 -27.16
C HIS A 281 9.88 8.63 -27.46
N GLY A 282 9.65 7.74 -26.49
CA GLY A 282 9.97 6.31 -26.60
C GLY A 282 11.47 6.00 -26.60
N ARG A 283 12.30 6.95 -26.14
CA ARG A 283 13.77 6.85 -26.10
C ARG A 283 14.32 6.64 -24.69
N GLU A 284 13.44 6.34 -23.74
CA GLU A 284 13.86 6.01 -22.39
C GLU A 284 14.70 4.72 -22.40
N ASN A 285 15.86 4.76 -21.75
CA ASN A 285 16.71 3.60 -21.60
C ASN A 285 16.41 2.90 -20.28
N PHE A 286 15.30 2.17 -20.23
CA PHE A 286 14.87 1.41 -19.07
C PHE A 286 15.16 -0.09 -19.25
N SER A 287 15.71 -0.70 -18.19
CA SER A 287 15.84 -2.15 -18.07
C SER A 287 15.56 -2.56 -16.63
N PHE A 288 14.88 -3.69 -16.44
CA PHE A 288 14.72 -4.27 -15.11
C PHE A 288 16.08 -4.73 -14.56
N PRO A 289 16.28 -4.67 -13.23
CA PRO A 289 17.52 -5.14 -12.63
C PRO A 289 17.67 -6.66 -12.78
N GLU A 290 18.90 -7.12 -12.99
CA GLU A 290 19.24 -8.54 -12.93
C GLU A 290 19.19 -9.02 -11.48
N LEU A 291 18.52 -10.15 -11.25
CA LEU A 291 18.37 -10.74 -9.92
C LEU A 291 19.33 -11.92 -9.75
N GLY A 292 20.00 -11.97 -8.59
CA GLY A 292 20.84 -13.10 -8.20
C GLY A 292 20.08 -14.24 -7.55
N GLU A 293 20.83 -15.26 -7.12
CA GLU A 293 20.32 -16.37 -6.32
C GLU A 293 19.92 -15.94 -4.88
N PRO A 294 19.07 -16.70 -4.18
CA PRO A 294 18.69 -16.40 -2.80
C PRO A 294 19.89 -16.26 -1.86
N ILE A 295 20.00 -15.10 -1.21
CA ILE A 295 21.09 -14.80 -0.26
C ILE A 295 20.67 -14.95 1.21
N ARG A 296 19.36 -14.99 1.50
CA ARG A 296 18.81 -15.09 2.86
C ARG A 296 18.16 -16.45 3.09
N LYS A 297 18.17 -16.89 4.34
CA LYS A 297 17.57 -18.12 4.84
C LYS A 297 16.47 -17.82 5.84
N ILE A 298 15.55 -18.75 6.04
CA ILE A 298 14.44 -18.58 7.01
C ILE A 298 14.96 -18.22 8.40
N ARG A 299 16.02 -18.88 8.89
CA ARG A 299 16.61 -18.56 10.20
C ARG A 299 17.01 -17.08 10.37
N ASP A 300 17.32 -16.38 9.28
CA ASP A 300 17.83 -15.00 9.31
C ASP A 300 16.72 -13.96 9.56
N ILE A 301 15.44 -14.38 9.57
CA ILE A 301 14.30 -13.51 9.85
C ILE A 301 13.62 -13.82 11.19
N LEU A 302 14.00 -14.92 11.84
CA LEU A 302 13.33 -15.38 13.06
C LEU A 302 13.69 -14.51 14.26
N GLU A 303 12.74 -14.37 15.18
CA GLU A 303 13.00 -13.79 16.50
C GLU A 303 13.70 -14.82 17.39
N ALA A 304 14.62 -14.36 18.24
CA ALA A 304 15.35 -15.22 19.15
C ALA A 304 14.42 -15.90 20.18
N GLU A 305 13.41 -15.16 20.63
CA GLU A 305 12.40 -15.64 21.57
C GLU A 305 11.01 -15.31 21.03
N THR A 306 10.08 -16.25 21.16
CA THR A 306 8.69 -16.09 20.70
C THR A 306 7.72 -16.58 21.76
N ASP A 307 6.57 -15.90 21.87
CA ASP A 307 5.49 -16.32 22.76
C ASP A 307 4.94 -17.70 22.36
N SER A 308 4.73 -18.57 23.36
CA SER A 308 4.10 -19.89 23.22
C SER A 308 2.78 -19.89 22.44
N LYS A 309 2.02 -18.78 22.41
CA LYS A 309 0.78 -18.63 21.63
C LYS A 309 0.95 -18.85 20.12
N TYR A 310 2.18 -18.77 19.60
CA TYR A 310 2.46 -19.01 18.18
C TYR A 310 2.64 -20.50 17.86
N THR A 311 2.91 -21.33 18.88
CA THR A 311 2.96 -22.79 18.74
C THR A 311 1.57 -23.33 18.40
N LEU A 312 1.48 -24.23 17.42
CA LEU A 312 0.20 -24.83 17.07
C LEU A 312 -0.32 -25.70 18.23
N THR A 313 -1.62 -25.61 18.47
CA THR A 313 -2.29 -26.54 19.39
C THR A 313 -2.27 -27.96 18.81
N ASN A 314 -2.31 -28.98 19.68
CA ASN A 314 -2.33 -30.39 19.26
C ASN A 314 -3.42 -30.66 18.22
N ASN A 315 -4.63 -30.16 18.48
CA ASN A 315 -5.78 -30.35 17.59
C ASN A 315 -5.56 -29.72 16.20
N LEU A 316 -4.96 -28.53 16.14
CA LEU A 316 -4.68 -27.87 14.86
C LEU A 316 -3.56 -28.59 14.11
N TRP A 317 -2.53 -29.03 14.81
CA TRP A 317 -1.43 -29.77 14.20
C TRP A 317 -1.89 -31.12 13.64
N GLU A 318 -2.64 -31.89 14.41
CA GLU A 318 -3.26 -33.16 13.98
C GLU A 318 -4.20 -32.96 12.79
N TYR A 319 -4.99 -31.88 12.80
CA TYR A 319 -5.85 -31.52 11.67
C TYR A 319 -5.05 -31.27 10.39
N LEU A 320 -3.96 -30.49 10.45
CA LEU A 320 -3.13 -30.19 9.30
C LEU A 320 -2.42 -31.43 8.75
N GLN A 321 -1.95 -32.33 9.63
CA GLN A 321 -1.40 -33.63 9.25
C GLN A 321 -2.42 -34.48 8.51
N THR A 322 -3.59 -34.68 9.12
CA THR A 322 -4.69 -35.47 8.53
C THR A 322 -5.15 -34.89 7.19
N TYR A 323 -5.20 -33.57 7.07
CA TYR A 323 -5.56 -32.88 5.83
C TYR A 323 -4.53 -33.13 4.73
N ALA A 324 -3.23 -33.00 5.04
CA ALA A 324 -2.15 -33.27 4.09
C ALA A 324 -2.18 -34.73 3.59
N ASP A 325 -2.38 -35.70 4.48
CA ASP A 325 -2.44 -37.12 4.10
C ASP A 325 -3.63 -37.43 3.18
N LYS A 326 -4.80 -36.87 3.49
CA LYS A 326 -6.00 -37.00 2.64
C LYS A 326 -5.78 -36.43 1.24
N HIS A 327 -5.08 -35.31 1.12
CA HIS A 327 -4.80 -34.70 -0.19
C HIS A 327 -3.72 -35.46 -0.97
N LYS A 328 -2.67 -35.93 -0.29
CA LYS A 328 -1.63 -36.79 -0.86
C LYS A 328 -2.20 -38.09 -1.40
N ALA A 329 -3.12 -38.73 -0.67
CA ALA A 329 -3.82 -39.93 -1.11
C ALA A 329 -4.66 -39.72 -2.39
N LYS A 330 -5.09 -38.49 -2.67
CA LYS A 330 -5.82 -38.10 -3.89
C LYS A 330 -4.90 -37.65 -5.03
N GLY A 331 -3.58 -37.81 -4.90
CA GLY A 331 -2.60 -37.34 -5.88
C GLY A 331 -2.40 -35.82 -5.91
N ASN A 332 -2.88 -35.09 -4.90
CA ASN A 332 -2.73 -33.65 -4.82
C ASN A 332 -1.57 -33.24 -3.89
N GLY A 333 -0.87 -32.17 -4.21
CA GLY A 333 0.21 -31.60 -3.38
C GLY A 333 -0.25 -30.59 -2.30
N PHE A 334 -1.54 -30.56 -1.95
CA PHE A 334 -2.06 -29.64 -0.93
C PHE A 334 -1.76 -30.13 0.49
N GLY A 335 -1.41 -29.21 1.41
CA GLY A 335 -1.08 -29.50 2.79
C GLY A 335 -0.40 -28.32 3.46
N TYR A 336 0.27 -28.56 4.60
CA TYR A 336 1.08 -27.56 5.28
C TYR A 336 2.51 -27.47 4.70
N GLY A 337 3.23 -26.41 5.02
CA GLY A 337 4.62 -26.17 4.64
C GLY A 337 5.49 -26.08 5.88
N LEU A 338 6.08 -27.20 6.29
CA LEU A 338 7.15 -27.19 7.30
C LEU A 338 8.44 -26.73 6.63
N VAL A 339 9.04 -25.65 7.13
CA VAL A 339 10.19 -25.03 6.45
C VAL A 339 11.51 -25.67 6.85
N ASP A 340 12.45 -25.69 5.89
CA ASP A 340 13.88 -25.81 6.18
C ASP A 340 14.39 -24.44 6.65
N LEU A 341 14.97 -24.40 7.86
CA LEU A 341 15.53 -23.18 8.45
C LEU A 341 16.68 -22.59 7.61
N ASN A 342 17.37 -23.42 6.82
CA ASN A 342 18.43 -23.00 5.90
C ASN A 342 17.94 -22.76 4.47
N GLY A 343 16.65 -22.94 4.20
CA GLY A 343 16.03 -22.76 2.89
C GLY A 343 15.19 -21.48 2.78
N ILE A 344 14.25 -21.52 1.83
CA ILE A 344 13.26 -20.47 1.56
C ILE A 344 11.84 -21.02 1.71
N SER A 345 10.89 -20.18 2.11
CA SER A 345 9.49 -20.59 2.27
C SER A 345 8.68 -20.53 0.98
N ARG A 346 7.48 -21.12 1.05
CA ARG A 346 6.36 -20.79 0.16
C ARG A 346 5.94 -19.34 0.34
N THR A 347 5.09 -18.86 -0.56
CA THR A 347 4.46 -17.54 -0.48
C THR A 347 3.61 -17.38 0.78
N LEU A 348 3.89 -16.37 1.59
CA LEU A 348 3.02 -15.83 2.63
C LEU A 348 1.77 -15.24 1.97
N SER A 349 0.64 -15.94 2.09
CA SER A 349 -0.61 -15.53 1.47
C SER A 349 -1.42 -14.62 2.39
N ALA A 350 -2.38 -13.88 1.84
CA ALA A 350 -3.37 -13.14 2.63
C ALA A 350 -4.29 -14.05 3.49
N ARG A 351 -4.23 -15.38 3.31
CA ARG A 351 -4.97 -16.37 4.11
C ARG A 351 -4.16 -16.94 5.28
N TYR A 352 -2.88 -16.59 5.40
CA TYR A 352 -2.00 -17.06 6.48
C TYR A 352 -2.59 -16.84 7.88
N TYR A 353 -3.39 -15.79 8.06
CA TYR A 353 -4.07 -15.50 9.33
C TYR A 353 -4.98 -16.63 9.84
N LYS A 354 -5.43 -17.55 8.98
CA LYS A 354 -6.36 -18.63 9.35
C LYS A 354 -5.68 -19.69 10.22
N ASP A 355 -4.65 -20.31 9.68
CA ASP A 355 -3.97 -21.47 10.28
C ASP A 355 -2.44 -21.41 10.15
N GLY A 356 -1.91 -20.47 9.36
CA GLY A 356 -0.48 -20.34 9.07
C GLY A 356 0.11 -21.53 8.31
N SER A 357 -0.73 -22.38 7.73
CA SER A 357 -0.32 -23.67 7.19
C SER A 357 0.72 -23.57 6.07
N GLU A 358 0.80 -22.44 5.35
CA GLU A 358 1.77 -22.27 4.27
C GLU A 358 3.23 -22.24 4.74
N ILE A 359 3.47 -21.77 5.98
CA ILE A 359 4.80 -21.55 6.55
C ILE A 359 4.78 -21.85 8.05
N LEU A 360 5.29 -23.03 8.43
CA LEU A 360 5.40 -23.50 9.79
C LEU A 360 6.87 -23.71 10.16
N ILE A 361 7.27 -23.16 11.32
CA ILE A 361 8.63 -23.21 11.84
C ILE A 361 8.80 -24.43 12.76
N PRO A 362 9.76 -25.34 12.48
CA PRO A 362 10.07 -26.44 13.38
C PRO A 362 10.68 -25.92 14.69
N GLN A 363 10.31 -26.52 15.83
CA GLN A 363 10.77 -26.09 17.17
C GLN A 363 11.65 -27.13 17.89
N GLY A 364 11.99 -28.23 17.23
CA GLY A 364 12.72 -29.36 17.83
C GLY A 364 11.83 -30.54 18.20
N GLU A 365 12.42 -31.58 18.76
CA GLU A 365 11.72 -32.83 19.09
C GLU A 365 10.68 -32.61 20.20
N GLY A 366 9.53 -33.27 20.08
CA GLY A 366 8.44 -33.22 21.06
C GLY A 366 7.59 -31.95 21.04
N MET A 367 7.94 -30.96 20.23
CA MET A 367 7.20 -29.69 20.11
C MET A 367 6.46 -29.61 18.78
N ASN A 368 5.18 -29.21 18.82
CA ASN A 368 4.46 -28.86 17.60
C ASN A 368 5.16 -27.69 16.90
N PRO A 369 5.09 -27.60 15.56
CA PRO A 369 5.63 -26.43 14.88
C PRO A 369 4.86 -25.16 15.28
N ARG A 370 5.47 -24.00 15.07
CA ARG A 370 4.83 -22.70 15.29
C ARG A 370 4.59 -21.95 14.00
N ARG A 371 3.68 -20.99 14.04
CA ARG A 371 3.54 -19.97 13.01
C ARG A 371 4.66 -18.93 13.14
N LEU A 372 4.88 -18.18 12.06
CA LEU A 372 5.64 -16.94 12.11
C LEU A 372 4.92 -15.91 12.98
N THR A 373 5.67 -15.08 13.69
CA THR A 373 5.12 -13.89 14.35
C THR A 373 4.83 -12.79 13.32
N PRO A 374 4.05 -11.75 13.66
CA PRO A 374 3.87 -10.58 12.80
C PRO A 374 5.19 -9.88 12.43
N ARG A 375 6.17 -9.81 13.35
CA ARG A 375 7.50 -9.25 13.07
C ARG A 375 8.26 -10.10 12.06
N GLU A 376 8.27 -11.42 12.23
CA GLU A 376 8.93 -12.32 11.29
C GLU A 376 8.26 -12.27 9.91
N CYS A 377 6.93 -12.10 9.84
CA CYS A 377 6.21 -11.87 8.58
C CYS A 377 6.63 -10.55 7.91
N ALA A 378 6.78 -9.47 8.68
CA ALA A 378 7.26 -8.19 8.16
C ALA A 378 8.69 -8.33 7.60
N ARG A 379 9.59 -9.00 8.32
CA ARG A 379 10.96 -9.32 7.84
C ARG A 379 10.95 -10.19 6.58
N LEU A 380 10.06 -11.18 6.49
CA LEU A 380 9.88 -12.03 5.31
C LEU A 380 9.43 -11.23 4.06
N MET A 381 8.76 -10.10 4.28
CA MET A 381 8.36 -9.15 3.24
C MET A 381 9.40 -8.03 3.01
N GLY A 382 10.52 -8.07 3.74
CA GLY A 382 11.61 -7.11 3.64
C GLY A 382 11.37 -5.77 4.33
N TYR A 383 10.38 -5.68 5.22
CA TYR A 383 10.19 -4.49 6.06
C TYR A 383 11.26 -4.46 7.16
N PRO A 384 11.87 -3.28 7.43
CA PRO A 384 12.93 -3.15 8.43
C PRO A 384 12.41 -3.32 9.86
N ASP A 385 13.31 -3.59 10.80
CA ASP A 385 12.97 -3.92 12.19
C ASP A 385 12.35 -2.76 12.98
N ASN A 386 12.67 -1.51 12.61
CA ASN A 386 12.03 -0.32 13.17
C ASN A 386 10.63 -0.05 12.60
N TYR A 387 10.14 -0.83 11.63
CA TYR A 387 8.78 -0.70 11.11
C TYR A 387 7.74 -1.13 12.15
N ILE A 388 6.78 -0.29 12.48
CA ILE A 388 5.76 -0.53 13.50
C ILE A 388 4.65 -1.43 12.93
N ILE A 389 4.76 -2.74 13.18
CA ILE A 389 3.79 -3.76 12.73
C ILE A 389 2.70 -4.05 13.78
N ASN A 390 2.96 -3.75 15.04
CA ASN A 390 2.11 -4.06 16.20
C ASN A 390 1.06 -2.97 16.50
N SER A 391 0.85 -2.03 15.60
CA SER A 391 -0.24 -1.03 15.69
C SER A 391 -1.63 -1.63 15.42
N VAL A 392 -1.68 -2.88 14.97
CA VAL A 392 -2.88 -3.68 14.73
C VAL A 392 -2.71 -5.09 15.33
N SER A 393 -3.81 -5.86 15.41
CA SER A 393 -3.74 -7.24 15.91
C SER A 393 -2.96 -8.17 14.98
N ASP A 394 -2.41 -9.26 15.51
CA ASP A 394 -1.69 -10.30 14.75
C ASP A 394 -2.47 -10.74 13.50
N LEU A 395 -3.78 -10.96 13.64
CA LEU A 395 -4.66 -11.35 12.52
C LEU A 395 -4.61 -10.34 11.38
N GLN A 396 -4.65 -9.04 11.68
CA GLN A 396 -4.60 -7.99 10.67
C GLN A 396 -3.19 -7.85 10.10
N ALA A 397 -2.15 -7.92 10.94
CA ALA A 397 -0.77 -7.89 10.49
C ALA A 397 -0.46 -9.01 9.49
N TYR A 398 -0.94 -10.24 9.73
CA TYR A 398 -0.80 -11.36 8.78
C TYR A 398 -1.48 -11.09 7.45
N ARG A 399 -2.71 -10.55 7.47
CA ARG A 399 -3.43 -10.18 6.23
C ARG A 399 -2.69 -9.10 5.45
N GLN A 400 -2.17 -8.10 6.15
CA GLN A 400 -1.45 -7.00 5.53
C GLN A 400 -0.12 -7.49 4.92
N CYS A 401 0.70 -8.24 5.66
CA CYS A 401 1.94 -8.83 5.15
C CYS A 401 1.67 -9.75 3.94
N GLY A 402 0.65 -10.61 4.02
CA GLY A 402 0.27 -11.51 2.94
C GLY A 402 -0.20 -10.81 1.65
N ASN A 403 -0.77 -9.60 1.77
CA ASN A 403 -1.16 -8.75 0.63
C ASN A 403 -0.03 -7.82 0.17
N SER A 404 1.05 -7.70 0.93
CA SER A 404 2.10 -6.72 0.66
C SER A 404 3.00 -7.11 -0.50
N VAL A 405 3.78 -6.15 -0.96
CA VAL A 405 4.88 -6.30 -1.91
C VAL A 405 6.17 -6.70 -1.18
N VAL A 406 7.14 -7.29 -1.88
CA VAL A 406 8.47 -7.52 -1.32
C VAL A 406 9.26 -6.22 -1.43
N VAL A 407 9.45 -5.52 -0.31
CA VAL A 407 10.05 -4.18 -0.27
C VAL A 407 11.39 -4.07 -1.02
N PRO A 408 12.40 -4.92 -0.79
CA PRO A 408 13.67 -4.79 -1.50
C PRO A 408 13.54 -5.04 -3.02
N LEU A 409 12.62 -5.90 -3.47
CA LEU A 409 12.41 -6.14 -4.90
C LEU A 409 11.84 -4.90 -5.60
N ILE A 410 10.81 -4.28 -5.02
CA ILE A 410 10.26 -3.04 -5.57
C ILE A 410 11.27 -1.88 -5.45
N THR A 411 12.12 -1.85 -4.41
CA THR A 411 13.16 -0.82 -4.26
C THR A 411 14.16 -0.85 -5.43
N VAL A 412 14.66 -2.02 -5.83
CA VAL A 412 15.63 -2.09 -6.94
C VAL A 412 15.00 -1.76 -8.30
N VAL A 413 13.71 -2.04 -8.48
CA VAL A 413 12.99 -1.62 -9.70
C VAL A 413 12.72 -0.11 -9.68
N SER A 414 12.35 0.45 -8.53
CA SER A 414 12.20 1.89 -8.35
C SER A 414 13.49 2.65 -8.62
N GLU A 415 14.65 2.10 -8.24
CA GLU A 415 15.96 2.68 -8.57
C GLU A 415 16.15 2.81 -10.09
N GLN A 416 15.88 1.75 -10.87
CA GLN A 416 15.98 1.81 -12.32
C GLN A 416 14.97 2.80 -12.93
N LEU A 417 13.73 2.80 -12.44
CA LEU A 417 12.71 3.75 -12.88
C LEU A 417 13.17 5.19 -12.65
N VAL A 418 13.59 5.52 -11.43
CA VAL A 418 13.99 6.88 -11.05
C VAL A 418 15.25 7.29 -11.81
N ARG A 419 16.21 6.39 -11.97
CA ARG A 419 17.41 6.64 -12.78
C ARG A 419 17.03 7.00 -14.21
N THR A 420 16.20 6.21 -14.88
CA THR A 420 15.76 6.47 -16.25
C THR A 420 14.93 7.75 -16.34
N MET A 421 14.04 8.00 -15.38
CA MET A 421 13.18 9.18 -15.35
C MET A 421 13.97 10.48 -15.16
N LEU A 422 15.01 10.48 -14.31
CA LEU A 422 15.79 11.68 -14.01
C LEU A 422 16.95 11.92 -14.96
N MET A 423 17.38 10.90 -15.72
CA MET A 423 18.29 11.06 -16.84
C MET A 423 17.51 11.63 -18.03
N GLU A 424 17.12 12.91 -17.97
CA GLU A 424 16.70 13.64 -19.15
C GLU A 424 17.89 13.66 -20.14
N ASN A 425 17.67 13.11 -21.33
CA ASN A 425 18.62 13.17 -22.43
C ASN A 425 18.97 14.64 -22.69
N GLY A 426 20.25 14.98 -22.51
CA GLY A 426 20.80 16.26 -22.98
C GLY A 426 20.72 16.44 -24.48
#